data_AF-A0AAD8LUB9-F1
#
_entry.id   AF-A0AAD8LUB9-F1
#
_cell.length_a   1.000
_cell.length_b   1.000
_cell.length_c   1.000
_cell.angle_alpha   90.00
_cell.angle_beta   90.00
_cell.angle_gamma   90.00
#
_symmetry.space_group_name_H-M   'P 1'
#
loop_
_entity.id
_entity.type
_entity.pdbx_description
1 polymer ?
#
loop_
_entity_poly.entity_id
_entity_poly.type
_entity_poly.pdbx_seq_one_letter_code
_entity_poly.pdbx_strand_id
1 'polypeptide(L)'
;MATGQNFEEHARLLIHPDTSMETRLQMVRDIRKDLEVTYTAEYFRFLQCYTKSLFIILFGITKPQFYSNAENKIRYIVIDILYRLPHIEVLRPFVNDILRSAIRVLINDNEEIALQCVLEVS
;
A
#
# COMPACT_ATOMS: atom_id res chain seq x y z
N MET A 1 16.83 -2.81 -13.49
CA MET A 1 17.34 -3.79 -12.51
C MET A 1 17.46 -3.04 -11.21
N ALA A 2 16.54 -3.25 -10.25
CA ALA A 2 16.78 -2.78 -8.90
C ALA A 2 17.92 -3.64 -8.36
N THR A 3 19.14 -3.10 -8.44
CA THR A 3 20.30 -3.69 -7.81
C THR A 3 19.98 -3.79 -6.33
N GLY A 4 19.77 -5.01 -5.83
CA GLY A 4 19.53 -5.24 -4.42
C GLY A 4 20.64 -4.58 -3.63
N GLN A 5 20.29 -3.60 -2.78
CA GLN A 5 20.97 -3.35 -1.50
C GLN A 5 20.47 -2.17 -0.66
N ASN A 6 19.48 -1.37 -1.10
CA ASN A 6 18.99 -0.30 -0.22
C ASN A 6 17.45 -0.18 -0.15
N PHE A 7 16.80 -1.21 0.40
CA PHE A 7 15.39 -1.14 0.79
C PHE A 7 15.06 0.08 1.65
N GLU A 8 16.01 0.52 2.49
CA GLU A 8 15.85 1.68 3.37
C GLU A 8 15.78 2.98 2.57
N GLU A 9 16.69 3.18 1.61
CA GLU A 9 16.65 4.35 0.74
C GLU A 9 15.42 4.38 -0.14
N HIS A 10 15.02 3.23 -0.69
CA HIS A 10 13.79 3.13 -1.47
C HIS A 10 12.55 3.44 -0.62
N ALA A 11 12.48 2.90 0.61
CA ALA A 11 11.41 3.21 1.55
C ALA A 11 11.39 4.70 1.97
N ARG A 12 12.57 5.33 2.11
CA ARG A 12 12.69 6.76 2.41
C ARG A 12 12.20 7.62 1.25
N LEU A 13 12.59 7.30 0.02
CA LEU A 13 12.16 8.01 -1.19
C LEU A 13 10.65 7.86 -1.41
N LEU A 14 10.06 6.71 -1.05
CA LEU A 14 8.63 6.47 -1.21
C LEU A 14 7.78 7.49 -0.44
N ILE A 15 8.21 7.83 0.78
CA ILE A 15 7.49 8.76 1.67
C ILE A 15 7.97 10.22 1.57
N HIS A 16 9.00 10.49 0.76
CA HIS A 16 9.53 11.84 0.61
C HIS A 16 8.47 12.77 0.00
N PRO A 17 8.30 14.01 0.52
CA PRO A 17 7.23 14.91 0.08
C PRO A 17 7.29 15.24 -1.41
N ASP A 18 8.50 15.45 -1.95
CA ASP A 18 8.72 15.83 -3.35
C ASP A 18 8.55 14.67 -4.34
N THR A 19 8.34 13.44 -3.87
CA THR A 19 8.10 12.30 -4.76
C THR A 19 6.72 12.43 -5.40
N SER A 20 6.64 12.39 -6.72
CA SER A 20 5.37 12.48 -7.44
C SER A 20 4.50 11.23 -7.25
N MET A 21 3.18 11.34 -7.45
CA MET A 21 2.30 10.16 -7.38
C MET A 21 2.61 9.12 -8.46
N GLU A 22 2.99 9.51 -9.67
CA GLU A 22 3.40 8.57 -10.72
C GLU A 22 4.68 7.82 -10.33
N THR A 23 5.65 8.53 -9.73
CA THR A 23 6.86 7.90 -9.19
C THR A 23 6.52 6.92 -8.07
N ARG A 24 5.68 7.33 -7.10
CA ARG A 24 5.23 6.43 -6.02
C ARG A 24 4.51 5.20 -6.56
N LEU A 25 3.67 5.35 -7.59
CA LEU A 25 2.97 4.25 -8.25
C LEU A 25 3.96 3.24 -8.84
N GLN A 26 5.02 3.71 -9.51
CA GLN A 26 6.05 2.80 -10.00
C GLN A 26 6.79 2.12 -8.85
N MET A 27 7.16 2.86 -7.81
CA MET A 27 7.87 2.31 -6.64
C MET A 27 7.06 1.22 -5.93
N VAL A 28 5.75 1.41 -5.72
CA VAL A 28 4.92 0.36 -5.07
C VAL A 28 4.72 -0.86 -5.96
N ARG A 29 4.74 -0.72 -7.29
CA ARG A 29 4.77 -1.87 -8.21
C ARG A 29 6.07 -2.64 -8.08
N ASP A 30 7.18 -1.93 -7.97
CA ASP A 30 8.50 -2.54 -7.78
C ASP A 30 8.56 -3.28 -6.44
N ILE A 31 8.06 -2.69 -5.34
CA ILE A 31 7.94 -3.37 -4.03
C ILE A 31 7.11 -4.65 -4.15
N ARG A 32 5.97 -4.61 -4.87
CA ARG A 32 5.13 -5.80 -5.07
C ARG A 32 5.88 -6.89 -5.83
N LYS A 33 6.63 -6.52 -6.88
CA LYS A 33 7.45 -7.47 -7.65
C LYS A 33 8.56 -8.06 -6.79
N ASP A 34 9.23 -7.24 -6.00
CA ASP A 34 10.30 -7.65 -5.08
C ASP A 34 9.75 -8.62 -4.02
N LEU A 35 8.54 -8.39 -3.51
CA LEU A 35 7.86 -9.30 -2.58
C LEU A 35 7.69 -10.72 -3.16
N GLU A 36 7.45 -10.85 -4.47
CA GLU A 36 7.28 -12.15 -5.15
C GLU A 36 8.61 -12.91 -5.34
N VAL A 37 9.74 -12.21 -5.38
CA VAL A 37 11.07 -12.80 -5.69
C VAL A 37 12.03 -12.84 -4.48
N THR A 38 11.70 -12.19 -3.36
CA THR A 38 12.55 -12.14 -2.17
C THR A 38 12.54 -13.48 -1.42
N TYR A 39 13.66 -14.20 -1.43
CA TYR A 39 13.87 -15.45 -0.68
C TYR A 39 14.06 -15.22 0.83
N THR A 40 13.98 -16.30 1.62
CA THR A 40 13.85 -16.33 3.09
C THR A 40 14.83 -15.47 3.89
N ALA A 41 16.07 -15.26 3.42
CA ALA A 41 17.09 -14.52 4.15
C ALA A 41 16.90 -12.98 4.09
N GLU A 42 16.39 -12.45 2.98
CA GLU A 42 16.22 -11.00 2.79
C GLU A 42 14.81 -10.51 3.13
N TYR A 43 13.87 -11.45 3.26
CA TYR A 43 12.47 -11.17 3.54
C TYR A 43 12.26 -10.39 4.85
N PHE A 44 12.97 -10.77 5.92
CA PHE A 44 12.90 -10.06 7.19
C PHE A 44 13.34 -8.59 7.06
N ARG A 45 14.45 -8.35 6.34
CA ARG A 45 14.95 -7.00 6.07
C ARG A 45 13.99 -6.20 5.20
N PHE A 46 13.39 -6.83 4.19
CA PHE A 46 12.35 -6.24 3.36
C PHE A 46 11.17 -5.74 4.21
N LEU A 47 10.64 -6.58 5.10
CA LEU A 47 9.55 -6.21 6.00
C LEU A 47 9.94 -5.02 6.88
N GLN A 48 11.09 -5.09 7.55
CA GLN A 48 11.55 -4.02 8.43
C GLN A 48 11.63 -2.67 7.72
N CYS A 49 12.06 -2.66 6.45
CA CYS A 49 12.20 -1.42 5.68
C CYS A 49 10.86 -0.87 5.17
N TYR A 50 9.98 -1.75 4.66
CA TYR A 50 8.79 -1.30 3.93
C TYR A 50 7.49 -1.24 4.75
N THR A 51 7.34 -2.00 5.84
CA THR A 51 6.08 -2.02 6.58
C THR A 51 5.65 -0.61 7.03
N LYS A 52 6.58 0.17 7.61
CA LYS A 52 6.28 1.54 8.05
C LYS A 52 5.93 2.47 6.89
N SER A 53 6.69 2.43 5.80
CA SER A 53 6.47 3.32 4.64
C SER A 53 5.17 3.00 3.92
N LEU A 54 4.78 1.72 3.80
CA LEU A 54 3.49 1.30 3.25
C LEU A 54 2.30 1.83 4.07
N PHE A 55 2.39 1.81 5.41
CA PHE A 55 1.34 2.40 6.25
C PHE A 55 1.26 3.93 6.13
N ILE A 56 2.40 4.63 6.07
CA ILE A 56 2.42 6.09 5.83
C ILE A 56 1.80 6.42 4.48
N ILE A 57 2.07 5.62 3.44
CA ILE A 57 1.43 5.80 2.13
C ILE A 57 -0.09 5.63 2.23
N LEU A 58 -0.55 4.57 2.88
CA LEU A 58 -1.98 4.23 2.95
C LEU A 58 -2.79 5.20 3.83
N PHE A 59 -2.21 5.70 4.93
CA PHE A 59 -2.94 6.50 5.91
C PHE A 59 -2.54 7.98 5.96
N GLY A 60 -1.37 8.35 5.44
CA GLY A 60 -0.83 9.71 5.54
C GLY A 60 -0.72 10.45 4.20
N ILE A 61 -0.27 9.77 3.14
CA ILE A 61 0.01 10.40 1.84
C ILE A 61 -1.17 10.30 0.88
N THR A 62 -1.79 9.12 0.82
CA THR A 62 -2.95 8.88 -0.04
C THR A 62 -4.25 8.99 0.76
N LYS A 63 -5.27 9.52 0.12
CA LYS A 63 -6.65 9.57 0.56
C LYS A 63 -7.47 8.60 -0.28
N PRO A 64 -8.63 8.16 0.22
CA PRO A 64 -9.56 7.43 -0.60
C PRO A 64 -9.99 8.21 -1.85
N GLN A 65 -10.25 7.49 -2.94
CA GLN A 65 -10.49 8.07 -4.25
C GLN A 65 -11.69 7.38 -4.91
N PHE A 66 -12.58 8.17 -5.50
CA PHE A 66 -13.81 7.69 -6.15
C PHE A 66 -13.64 7.37 -7.64
N TYR A 67 -12.47 7.69 -8.19
CA TYR A 67 -12.16 7.51 -9.61
C TYR A 67 -10.78 6.85 -9.78
N SER A 68 -10.62 6.14 -10.89
CA SER A 68 -9.38 5.40 -11.19
C SER A 68 -8.24 6.33 -11.59
N ASN A 69 -7.54 6.85 -10.58
CA ASN A 69 -6.35 7.68 -10.71
C ASN A 69 -5.10 7.00 -10.12
N ALA A 70 -3.95 7.67 -10.18
CA ALA A 70 -2.69 7.14 -9.68
C ALA A 70 -2.75 6.80 -8.18
N GLU A 71 -3.39 7.66 -7.40
CA GLU A 71 -3.54 7.51 -5.96
C GLU A 71 -4.41 6.29 -5.59
N ASN A 72 -5.53 6.09 -6.28
CA ASN A 72 -6.35 4.89 -6.14
C ASN A 72 -5.54 3.62 -6.46
N LYS A 73 -4.77 3.63 -7.55
CA LYS A 73 -3.92 2.49 -7.94
C LYS A 73 -2.83 2.20 -6.91
N ILE A 74 -2.22 3.24 -6.33
CA ILE A 74 -1.24 3.08 -5.23
C ILE A 74 -1.90 2.39 -4.05
N ARG A 75 -3.06 2.87 -3.59
CA ARG A 75 -3.79 2.30 -2.46
C ARG A 75 -4.11 0.83 -2.68
N TYR A 76 -4.63 0.50 -3.86
CA TYR A 76 -4.93 -0.88 -4.24
C TYR A 76 -3.70 -1.79 -4.15
N ILE A 77 -2.57 -1.36 -4.73
CA ILE A 77 -1.33 -2.15 -4.72
C ILE A 77 -0.79 -2.31 -3.30
N VAL A 78 -0.81 -1.24 -2.48
CA VAL A 78 -0.35 -1.29 -1.09
C VAL A 78 -1.21 -2.24 -0.26
N ILE A 79 -2.53 -2.21 -0.42
CA ILE A 79 -3.44 -3.15 0.26
C ILE A 79 -3.15 -4.59 -0.18
N ASP A 80 -2.93 -4.83 -1.48
CA ASP A 80 -2.58 -6.17 -1.98
C ASP A 80 -1.24 -6.67 -1.41
N ILE A 81 -0.21 -5.80 -1.33
CA ILE A 81 1.07 -6.13 -0.67
C ILE A 81 0.80 -6.52 0.79
N LEU A 82 0.09 -5.67 1.55
CA LEU A 82 -0.22 -5.89 2.96
C LEU A 82 -1.04 -7.17 3.19
N TYR A 83 -1.98 -7.49 2.29
CA TYR A 83 -2.80 -8.70 2.35
C TYR A 83 -2.01 -9.98 2.04
N ARG A 84 -0.88 -9.88 1.35
CA ARG A 84 0.03 -11.01 1.10
C ARG A 84 1.01 -11.27 2.24
N LEU A 85 1.31 -10.27 3.08
CA LEU A 85 2.12 -10.43 4.30
C LEU A 85 1.58 -11.39 5.39
N PRO A 86 0.25 -11.50 5.69
CA PRO A 86 -0.30 -12.31 6.79
C PRO A 86 -0.10 -13.83 6.68
N HIS A 87 0.52 -14.33 5.60
CA HIS A 87 0.89 -15.75 5.48
C HIS A 87 2.11 -16.16 6.35
N ILE A 88 2.69 -15.24 7.14
CA ILE A 88 3.88 -15.50 7.97
C ILE A 88 3.53 -15.31 9.44
N GLU A 89 3.74 -16.36 10.24
CA GLU A 89 3.20 -16.55 11.61
C GLU A 89 3.43 -15.39 12.59
N VAL A 90 4.45 -14.56 12.36
CA VAL A 90 4.81 -13.38 13.16
C VAL A 90 3.81 -12.22 13.02
N LEU A 91 3.09 -12.10 11.91
CA LEU A 91 2.20 -10.96 11.66
C LEU A 91 0.78 -11.14 12.19
N ARG A 92 0.38 -12.37 12.57
CA ARG A 92 -0.96 -12.74 13.06
C ARG A 92 -1.62 -11.75 14.04
N PRO A 93 -0.90 -11.16 15.02
CA PRO A 93 -1.52 -10.23 15.97
C PRO A 93 -2.03 -8.94 15.32
N PHE A 94 -1.37 -8.46 14.26
CA PHE A 94 -1.65 -7.18 13.61
C PHE A 94 -2.63 -7.30 12.43
N VAL A 95 -2.80 -8.52 11.90
CA VAL A 95 -3.67 -8.80 10.73
C VAL A 95 -5.10 -8.34 10.95
N ASN A 96 -5.65 -8.52 12.15
CA ASN A 96 -7.04 -8.12 12.44
C ASN A 96 -7.25 -6.61 12.37
N ASP A 97 -6.30 -5.81 12.88
CA ASP A 97 -6.42 -4.35 12.86
C ASP A 97 -6.14 -3.79 11.46
N ILE A 98 -5.20 -4.41 10.73
CA ILE A 98 -4.91 -4.08 9.32
C ILE A 98 -6.11 -4.40 8.43
N LEU A 99 -6.70 -5.61 8.56
CA LEU A 99 -7.89 -6.02 7.82
C LEU A 99 -9.11 -5.17 8.20
N ARG A 100 -9.33 -4.86 9.48
CA ARG A 100 -10.44 -3.99 9.90
C ARG A 100 -10.30 -2.58 9.35
N SER A 101 -9.08 -2.04 9.31
CA SER A 101 -8.81 -0.72 8.75
C SER A 101 -8.99 -0.73 7.22
N ALA A 102 -8.52 -1.77 6.53
CA ALA A 102 -8.70 -1.93 5.08
C ALA A 102 -10.17 -2.17 4.69
N ILE A 103 -10.93 -2.95 5.47
CA ILE A 103 -12.36 -3.18 5.28
C ILE A 103 -13.16 -1.90 5.54
N ARG A 104 -12.82 -1.12 6.59
CA ARG A 104 -13.45 0.19 6.82
C ARG A 104 -13.22 1.17 5.68
N VAL A 105 -12.02 1.18 5.11
CA VAL A 105 -11.71 1.97 3.91
C VAL A 105 -12.56 1.49 2.74
N LEU A 106 -12.63 0.18 2.46
CA LEU A 106 -13.45 -0.35 1.35
C LEU A 106 -14.96 -0.11 1.51
N ILE A 107 -15.48 -0.19 2.75
CA ILE A 107 -16.90 0.04 3.03
C ILE A 107 -17.23 1.53 2.91
N ASN A 108 -16.45 2.41 3.53
CA ASN A 108 -16.68 3.85 3.44
C ASN A 108 -16.51 4.35 2.00
N ASP A 109 -15.52 3.84 1.27
CA ASP A 109 -15.32 4.20 -0.14
C ASP A 109 -16.51 3.77 -0.99
N ASN A 110 -17.06 2.56 -0.77
CA ASN A 110 -18.25 2.11 -1.49
C ASN A 110 -19.54 2.87 -1.10
N GLU A 111 -19.72 3.22 0.17
CA GLU A 111 -20.90 3.97 0.64
C GLU A 111 -20.87 5.42 0.12
N GLU A 112 -19.71 6.09 0.13
CA GLU A 112 -19.58 7.44 -0.40
C GLU A 112 -19.71 7.46 -1.94
N ILE A 113 -19.21 6.43 -2.67
CA ILE A 113 -19.48 6.26 -4.11
C ILE A 113 -20.98 6.09 -4.38
N ALA A 114 -21.64 5.20 -3.63
CA ALA A 114 -23.06 4.95 -3.80
C ALA A 114 -23.91 6.20 -3.54
N LEU A 115 -23.54 7.00 -2.53
CA LEU A 115 -24.23 8.24 -2.19
C LEU A 115 -24.06 9.32 -3.26
N GLN A 116 -22.85 9.51 -3.81
CA GLN A 116 -22.64 10.44 -4.93
C GLN A 116 -23.45 10.04 -6.16
N CYS A 117 -23.49 8.75 -6.51
CA CYS A 117 -24.26 8.27 -7.66
C CYS A 117 -25.77 8.48 -7.51
N VAL A 118 -26.32 8.48 -6.30
CA VAL A 118 -27.75 8.78 -6.08
C VAL A 118 -28.04 10.28 -6.22
N LEU A 119 -27.11 11.13 -5.77
CA LEU A 119 -27.24 12.59 -5.85
C LEU A 119 -27.04 13.15 -7.26
N GLU A 120 -26.24 12.50 -8.12
CA GLU A 120 -26.05 12.93 -9.51
C GLU A 120 -27.19 12.54 -10.46
N VAL A 121 -28.09 11.64 -10.05
CA VAL A 121 -29.23 11.14 -10.86
C VAL A 121 -30.57 11.74 -10.40
N SER A 122 -30.57 12.58 -9.36
CA SER A 122 -31.75 13.27 -8.81
C SER A 122 -31.75 14.75 -9.20
#